data_AF-A0A376FB80-F1
#
_entry.id   AF-A0A376FB80-F1
#
_cell.length_a   1.000
_cell.length_b   1.000
_cell.length_c   1.000
_cell.angle_alpha   90.00
_cell.angle_beta   90.00
_cell.angle_gamma   90.00
#
_symmetry.space_group_name_H-M   'P 1'
#
loop_
_entity.id
_entity.type
_entity.pdbx_description
1 polymer ?
#
loop_
_entity_poly.entity_id
_entity_poly.type
_entity_poly.pdbx_seq_one_letter_code
_entity_poly.pdbx_strand_id
1 'polypeptide(L)'
;MKFTQHGHVELRIYSQRSGDDALTLHIEIEDSGPGISLSDQKKLFKPFAQLEAGRNHTGTGLGLVIGSQLLERMNGSMQMRSSPGRGTQIFIELTVPVRQQQHKADSVSALRADTQRALSILIVDDHPVNRMVLNRQLSLLGHTVTEATSGQEALVYWQQERFDLLITDCTMPGMDGFTLTQKIRDAGSTTPVFGLTANAQPQTRAQAIAAGMNECLFKPLRLANLKSALQKVANTELPPPLHEQIRLNDLKEMIHHDDGMLGRLLSRIGEENEADIHECRKWLACGDRASLASCLHRISGAAQIICATEIDELAAEIELLALKTGHDDEIRAGLDRLETKLKVLRLSIGQYLNSATHVE
;
A
#
# COMPACT_ATOMS: atom_id res chain seq x y z
N MET A 1 10.55 -19.76 19.13
CA MET A 1 11.42 -20.96 19.01
C MET A 1 10.86 -22.06 19.89
N LYS A 2 10.79 -23.31 19.40
CA LYS A 2 10.03 -24.40 20.03
C LYS A 2 10.82 -25.22 21.06
N PHE A 3 12.13 -25.42 20.87
CA PHE A 3 12.93 -26.34 21.69
C PHE A 3 14.02 -25.67 22.54
N THR A 4 14.35 -24.41 22.24
CA THR A 4 15.35 -23.63 22.99
C THR A 4 14.63 -22.58 23.82
N GLN A 5 14.39 -22.88 25.11
CA GLN A 5 13.71 -21.97 26.04
C GLN A 5 14.65 -20.88 26.59
N HIS A 6 15.92 -21.22 26.79
CA HIS A 6 17.00 -20.31 27.19
C HIS A 6 18.23 -20.62 26.32
N GLY A 7 18.88 -19.60 25.78
CA GLY A 7 20.00 -19.76 24.84
C GLY A 7 19.79 -19.01 23.52
N HIS A 8 20.34 -19.52 22.43
CA HIS A 8 20.26 -18.87 21.11
C HIS A 8 19.90 -19.88 20.00
N VAL A 9 19.42 -19.33 18.89
CA VAL A 9 19.38 -20.02 17.59
C VAL A 9 20.00 -19.08 16.57
N GLU A 10 20.94 -19.59 15.79
CA GLU A 10 21.64 -18.85 14.75
C GLU A 10 21.34 -19.46 13.39
N LEU A 11 21.14 -18.61 12.39
CA LEU A 11 20.95 -18.99 10.99
C LEU A 11 22.10 -18.37 10.19
N ARG A 12 22.95 -19.20 9.60
CA ARG A 12 24.01 -18.77 8.69
C ARG A 12 23.66 -19.23 7.28
N ILE A 13 23.81 -18.34 6.31
CA ILE A 13 23.60 -18.66 4.90
C ILE A 13 24.85 -18.23 4.15
N TYR A 14 25.47 -19.17 3.45
CA TYR A 14 26.59 -18.92 2.57
C TYR A 14 26.27 -19.48 1.19
N SER A 15 26.85 -18.88 0.16
CA SER A 15 26.62 -19.26 -1.22
C SER A 15 27.94 -19.49 -1.93
N GLN A 16 28.01 -20.58 -2.68
CA GLN A 16 29.11 -20.86 -3.59
C GLN A 16 28.58 -20.94 -5.01
N ARG A 17 29.25 -20.26 -5.93
CA ARG A 17 28.88 -20.31 -7.35
C ARG A 17 29.21 -21.70 -7.89
N SER A 18 28.23 -22.35 -8.51
CA SER A 18 28.35 -23.70 -9.07
C SER A 18 28.13 -23.66 -10.59
N GLY A 19 29.04 -22.98 -11.28
CA GLY A 19 28.95 -22.69 -12.72
C GLY A 19 28.37 -21.30 -13.03
N ASP A 20 28.09 -21.03 -14.30
CA ASP A 20 27.67 -19.70 -14.75
C ASP A 20 26.22 -19.35 -14.36
N ASP A 21 25.33 -20.35 -14.35
CA ASP A 21 23.88 -20.19 -14.18
C ASP A 21 23.32 -20.87 -12.91
N ALA A 22 24.17 -21.30 -11.99
CA ALA A 22 23.72 -21.95 -10.75
C ALA A 22 24.57 -21.55 -9.55
N LEU A 23 23.92 -21.56 -8.38
CA LEU A 23 24.52 -21.21 -7.10
C LEU A 23 24.08 -22.22 -6.06
N THR A 24 25.06 -22.78 -5.37
CA THR A 24 24.87 -23.70 -4.27
C THR A 24 24.73 -22.88 -3.00
N LEU A 25 23.53 -22.90 -2.43
CA LEU A 25 23.23 -22.32 -1.13
C LEU A 25 23.55 -23.35 -0.06
N HIS A 26 24.26 -22.92 0.96
CA HIS A 26 24.45 -23.66 2.18
C HIS A 26 23.80 -22.90 3.32
N ILE A 27 22.89 -23.55 4.01
CA ILE A 27 22.12 -22.97 5.11
C ILE A 27 22.44 -23.79 6.36
N GLU A 28 22.96 -23.14 7.38
CA GLU A 28 23.26 -23.72 8.68
C GLU A 28 22.30 -23.14 9.72
N ILE A 29 21.59 -24.01 10.42
CA ILE A 29 20.68 -23.66 11.52
C ILE A 29 21.26 -24.27 12.78
N GLU A 30 21.70 -23.46 13.72
CA GLU A 30 22.29 -23.87 14.99
C GLU A 30 21.39 -23.45 16.14
N ASP A 31 21.13 -24.34 17.10
CA ASP A 31 20.48 -24.01 18.37
C ASP A 31 21.33 -24.49 19.55
N SER A 32 21.26 -23.78 20.67
CA SER A 32 21.88 -24.17 21.95
C SER A 32 20.90 -24.91 22.89
N GLY A 33 19.87 -25.54 22.34
CA GLY A 33 18.80 -26.20 23.08
C GLY A 33 19.24 -27.53 23.72
N PRO A 34 18.27 -28.38 24.12
CA PRO A 34 18.57 -29.62 24.83
C PRO A 34 19.33 -30.65 23.99
N GLY A 35 19.44 -30.43 22.68
CA GLY A 35 19.99 -31.41 21.74
C GLY A 35 19.14 -32.69 21.68
N ILE A 36 19.63 -33.64 20.90
CA ILE A 36 18.93 -34.85 20.47
C ILE A 36 19.86 -36.05 20.62
N SER A 37 19.38 -37.11 21.28
CA SER A 37 20.12 -38.36 21.48
C SER A 37 20.33 -39.13 20.16
N LEU A 38 21.37 -39.96 20.06
CA LEU A 38 21.64 -40.78 18.87
C LEU A 38 20.49 -41.76 18.55
N SER A 39 19.80 -42.27 19.57
CA SER A 39 18.62 -43.13 19.39
C SER A 39 17.42 -42.39 18.82
N ASP A 40 17.29 -41.11 19.15
CA ASP A 40 16.18 -40.25 18.70
C ASP A 40 16.44 -39.66 17.32
N GLN A 41 17.69 -39.32 17.00
CA GLN A 41 18.09 -38.87 15.66
C GLN A 41 17.68 -39.88 14.58
N LYS A 42 17.79 -41.19 14.86
CA LYS A 42 17.35 -42.27 13.94
C LYS A 42 15.83 -42.31 13.71
N LYS A 43 15.03 -41.67 14.56
CA LYS A 43 13.56 -41.67 14.48
C LYS A 43 13.01 -40.39 13.85
N LEU A 44 13.75 -39.29 13.87
CA LEU A 44 13.30 -37.96 13.41
C LEU A 44 12.84 -37.88 11.95
N PHE A 45 13.41 -38.72 11.08
CA PHE A 45 13.06 -38.76 9.66
C PHE A 45 11.95 -39.79 9.35
N LYS A 46 11.30 -40.36 10.38
CA LYS A 46 10.14 -41.22 10.20
C LYS A 46 8.85 -40.42 10.36
N PRO A 47 7.84 -40.63 9.48
CA PRO A 47 6.54 -39.98 9.62
C PRO A 47 5.93 -40.22 11.01
N PHE A 48 5.32 -39.19 11.59
CA PHE A 48 4.64 -39.23 12.89
C PHE A 48 5.52 -39.55 14.11
N ALA A 49 6.85 -39.51 13.96
CA ALA A 49 7.74 -39.69 15.09
C ALA A 49 7.79 -38.41 15.95
N GLN A 50 7.37 -38.52 17.21
CA GLN A 50 7.59 -37.51 18.24
C GLN A 50 8.60 -38.04 19.24
N LEU A 51 9.65 -37.26 19.50
CA LEU A 51 10.67 -37.59 20.50
C LEU A 51 10.16 -37.28 21.91
N GLU A 52 10.78 -37.88 22.94
CA GLU A 52 10.42 -37.62 24.34
C GLU A 52 10.59 -36.14 24.71
N ALA A 53 11.64 -35.49 24.23
CA ALA A 53 11.86 -34.05 24.40
C ALA A 53 10.81 -33.17 23.67
N GLY A 54 10.04 -33.74 22.74
CA GLY A 54 8.99 -33.08 21.98
C GLY A 54 7.56 -33.38 22.43
N ARG A 55 7.35 -34.32 23.37
CA ARG A 55 6.00 -34.69 23.87
C ARG A 55 5.24 -33.53 24.48
N ASN A 56 5.94 -32.54 25.04
CA ASN A 56 5.32 -31.35 25.64
C ASN A 56 4.93 -30.27 24.62
N HIS A 57 5.16 -30.49 23.33
CA HIS A 57 4.84 -29.50 22.31
C HIS A 57 3.94 -30.05 21.20
N THR A 58 2.83 -29.36 20.93
CA THR A 58 1.87 -29.69 19.85
C THR A 58 2.56 -29.69 18.48
N GLY A 59 2.48 -30.80 17.75
CA GLY A 59 2.98 -30.90 16.38
C GLY A 59 2.97 -32.33 15.85
N THR A 60 2.54 -32.54 14.61
CA THR A 60 2.28 -33.88 14.03
C THR A 60 3.52 -34.77 13.79
N GLY A 61 4.73 -34.28 14.11
CA GLY A 61 5.98 -34.99 13.81
C GLY A 61 6.34 -35.02 12.32
N LEU A 62 5.62 -34.28 11.46
CA LEU A 62 5.81 -34.31 10.00
C LEU A 62 6.80 -33.27 9.48
N GLY A 63 7.14 -32.24 10.25
CA GLY A 63 7.88 -31.08 9.75
C GLY A 63 9.23 -31.40 9.12
N LEU A 64 10.05 -32.24 9.78
CA LEU A 64 11.36 -32.64 9.24
C LEU A 64 11.24 -33.59 8.05
N VAL A 65 10.22 -34.45 8.03
CA VAL A 65 9.95 -35.38 6.93
C VAL A 65 9.51 -34.64 5.66
N ILE A 66 8.61 -33.66 5.81
CA ILE A 66 8.19 -32.81 4.68
C ILE A 66 9.39 -31.97 4.20
N GLY A 67 10.17 -31.41 5.12
CA GLY A 67 11.36 -30.64 4.79
C GLY A 67 12.40 -31.45 3.99
N SER A 68 12.69 -32.69 4.41
CA SER A 68 13.64 -33.55 3.70
C SER A 68 13.11 -33.95 2.31
N GLN A 69 11.83 -34.30 2.19
CA GLN A 69 11.22 -34.65 0.90
C GLN A 69 11.20 -33.48 -0.09
N LEU A 70 10.96 -32.26 0.40
CA LEU A 70 11.02 -31.06 -0.43
C LEU A 70 12.44 -30.80 -0.92
N LEU A 71 13.44 -30.91 -0.04
CA LEU A 71 14.85 -30.75 -0.43
C LEU A 71 15.28 -31.79 -1.45
N GLU A 72 14.91 -33.07 -1.28
CA GLU A 72 15.19 -34.12 -2.25
C GLU A 72 14.58 -33.81 -3.63
N ARG A 73 13.33 -33.31 -3.67
CA ARG A 73 12.67 -32.88 -4.92
C ARG A 73 13.33 -31.67 -5.57
N MET A 74 14.06 -30.88 -4.78
CA MET A 74 14.82 -29.72 -5.25
C MET A 74 16.30 -30.07 -5.52
N ASN A 75 16.66 -31.36 -5.56
CA ASN A 75 18.04 -31.84 -5.71
C ASN A 75 19.00 -31.27 -4.65
N GLY A 76 18.49 -30.99 -3.45
CA GLY A 76 19.25 -30.57 -2.29
C GLY A 76 19.53 -31.73 -1.32
N SER A 77 20.30 -31.45 -0.28
CA SER A 77 20.58 -32.37 0.81
C SER A 77 20.40 -31.70 2.18
N MET A 78 20.14 -32.50 3.20
CA MET A 78 20.08 -32.07 4.59
C MET A 78 20.91 -33.02 5.45
N GLN A 79 21.72 -32.46 6.36
CA GLN A 79 22.44 -33.18 7.39
C GLN A 79 22.15 -32.56 8.75
N MET A 80 22.23 -33.35 9.81
CA MET A 80 22.03 -32.88 11.18
C MET A 80 23.16 -33.38 12.07
N ARG A 81 23.66 -32.51 12.94
CA ARG A 81 24.58 -32.84 14.03
C ARG A 81 23.97 -32.38 15.33
N SER A 82 23.89 -33.26 16.30
CA SER A 82 23.30 -32.91 17.59
C SER A 82 23.89 -33.78 18.69
N SER A 83 24.02 -33.21 19.88
CA SER A 83 24.36 -33.97 21.08
C SER A 83 23.56 -33.47 22.28
N PRO A 84 23.08 -34.38 23.17
CA PRO A 84 22.33 -33.97 24.35
C PRO A 84 23.07 -32.92 25.19
N GLY A 85 22.37 -31.85 25.55
CA GLY A 85 22.87 -30.73 26.35
C GLY A 85 23.77 -29.73 25.63
N ARG A 86 24.08 -29.94 24.35
CA ARG A 86 24.91 -29.02 23.55
C ARG A 86 24.17 -28.36 22.37
N GLY A 87 22.91 -28.72 22.15
CA GLY A 87 22.11 -28.20 21.05
C GLY A 87 22.17 -29.00 19.75
N THR A 88 21.63 -28.42 18.68
CA THR A 88 21.47 -29.04 17.35
C THR A 88 21.95 -28.11 16.25
N GLN A 89 22.64 -28.66 15.26
CA GLN A 89 23.03 -28.00 14.02
C GLN A 89 22.42 -28.75 12.84
N ILE A 90 21.75 -28.05 11.92
CA ILE A 90 21.20 -28.57 10.68
C ILE A 90 21.89 -27.87 9.52
N PHE A 91 22.44 -28.66 8.61
CA PHE A 91 23.08 -28.20 7.39
C PHE A 91 22.18 -28.55 6.21
N ILE A 92 21.85 -27.58 5.39
CA ILE A 92 21.09 -27.76 4.16
C ILE A 92 21.95 -27.28 3.01
N GLU A 93 22.06 -28.10 1.97
CA GLU A 93 22.70 -27.74 0.72
C GLU A 93 21.66 -27.77 -0.40
N LEU A 94 21.58 -26.70 -1.18
CA LEU A 94 20.61 -26.58 -2.26
C LEU A 94 21.21 -25.85 -3.44
N THR A 95 21.23 -26.50 -4.61
CA THR A 95 21.64 -25.85 -5.85
C THR A 95 20.44 -25.22 -6.52
N VAL A 96 20.47 -23.90 -6.69
CA VAL A 96 19.41 -23.13 -7.33
C VAL A 96 19.91 -22.50 -8.64
N PRO A 97 19.07 -22.43 -9.68
CA PRO A 97 19.41 -21.68 -10.89
C PRO A 97 19.50 -20.18 -10.53
N VAL A 98 20.57 -19.55 -10.98
CA VAL A 98 20.75 -18.10 -10.88
C VAL A 98 20.28 -17.50 -12.18
N ARG A 99 19.15 -16.80 -12.12
CA ARG A 99 18.83 -15.85 -13.18
C ARG A 99 19.74 -14.65 -12.97
N GLN A 100 20.64 -14.37 -13.92
CA GLN A 100 21.31 -13.08 -13.95
C GLN A 100 20.22 -12.01 -14.04
N GLN A 101 19.93 -11.33 -12.91
CA GLN A 101 19.29 -10.04 -13.02
C GLN A 101 20.24 -9.19 -13.85
N GLN A 102 19.74 -8.61 -14.93
CA GLN A 102 20.33 -7.40 -15.49
C GLN A 102 20.20 -6.30 -14.44
N HIS A 103 21.01 -6.37 -13.39
CA HIS A 103 21.29 -5.22 -12.55
C HIS A 103 22.12 -4.28 -13.42
N LYS A 104 21.45 -3.29 -14.03
CA LYS A 104 22.02 -1.95 -14.04
C LYS A 104 22.46 -1.72 -12.60
N ALA A 105 23.76 -1.67 -12.37
CA ALA A 105 24.33 -1.46 -11.05
C ALA A 105 23.55 -0.34 -10.37
N ASP A 106 22.90 -0.67 -9.26
CA ASP A 106 22.33 0.29 -8.31
C ASP A 106 23.50 1.07 -7.71
N SER A 107 24.07 1.93 -8.54
CA SER A 107 24.91 3.02 -8.11
C SER A 107 23.94 3.95 -7.38
N VAL A 108 24.23 4.20 -6.11
CA VAL A 108 23.52 5.15 -5.24
C VAL A 108 23.35 6.54 -5.91
N SER A 109 24.16 6.82 -6.94
CA SER A 109 24.05 7.98 -7.82
C SER A 109 22.86 7.92 -8.81
N ALA A 110 22.54 6.76 -9.39
CA ALA A 110 21.43 6.60 -10.34
C ALA A 110 20.05 6.55 -9.67
N LEU A 111 19.98 6.29 -8.36
CA LEU A 111 18.73 6.40 -7.59
C LEU A 111 18.25 7.84 -7.40
N ARG A 112 19.13 8.83 -7.62
CA ARG A 112 18.81 10.26 -7.54
C ARG A 112 18.36 10.86 -8.88
N ALA A 113 18.45 10.09 -9.96
CA ALA A 113 18.11 10.53 -11.31
C ALA A 113 16.75 9.99 -11.73
N ASP A 114 15.71 10.45 -11.04
CA ASP A 114 14.44 10.76 -11.66
C ASP A 114 13.84 11.87 -10.83
N THR A 115 13.30 12.89 -11.48
CA THR A 115 12.78 14.13 -10.89
C THR A 115 11.52 13.90 -10.04
N GLN A 116 11.63 13.09 -8.98
CA GLN A 116 10.56 12.90 -8.00
C GLN A 116 10.72 13.93 -6.88
N ARG A 117 9.68 14.75 -6.71
CA ARG A 117 9.53 15.68 -5.59
C ARG A 117 9.78 14.95 -4.27
N ALA A 118 10.51 15.60 -3.36
CA ALA A 118 10.65 15.12 -1.99
C ALA A 118 9.26 15.10 -1.31
N LEU A 119 8.81 13.90 -0.91
CA LEU A 119 7.56 13.70 -0.18
C LEU A 119 7.78 13.96 1.32
N SER A 120 6.77 14.53 1.98
CA SER A 120 6.66 14.54 3.45
C SER A 120 5.92 13.28 3.89
N ILE A 121 6.58 12.39 4.63
CA ILE A 121 6.07 11.06 4.96
C ILE A 121 5.98 10.88 6.47
N LEU A 122 4.80 10.54 6.98
CA LEU A 122 4.61 10.12 8.36
C LEU A 122 4.76 8.60 8.46
N ILE A 123 5.72 8.13 9.26
CA ILE A 123 5.89 6.70 9.53
C ILE A 123 5.44 6.34 10.95
N VAL A 124 4.71 5.25 11.08
CA VAL A 124 4.15 4.77 12.35
C VAL A 124 4.54 3.32 12.56
N ASP A 125 5.38 3.06 13.57
CA ASP A 125 5.78 1.71 13.95
C ASP A 125 6.20 1.73 15.44
N ASP A 126 5.62 0.82 16.22
CA ASP A 126 5.88 0.69 17.66
C ASP A 126 7.27 0.12 17.94
N HIS A 127 7.88 -0.57 16.97
CA HIS A 127 9.20 -1.14 17.11
C HIS A 127 10.30 -0.18 16.59
N PRO A 128 11.22 0.31 17.47
CA PRO A 128 12.18 1.35 17.12
C PRO A 128 13.14 0.95 15.99
N VAL A 129 13.52 -0.33 15.90
CA VAL A 129 14.39 -0.83 14.82
C VAL A 129 13.71 -0.76 13.45
N ASN A 130 12.41 -1.11 13.36
CA ASN A 130 11.68 -1.06 12.09
C ASN A 130 11.58 0.38 11.59
N ARG A 131 11.23 1.29 12.49
CA ARG A 131 11.12 2.72 12.22
C ARG A 131 12.44 3.33 11.76
N MET A 132 13.55 2.99 12.44
CA MET A 132 14.90 3.43 12.06
C MET A 132 15.29 2.94 10.65
N VAL A 133 15.02 1.67 10.33
CA VAL A 133 15.30 1.11 9.00
C VAL A 133 14.47 1.81 7.93
N LEU A 134 13.18 2.00 8.17
CA LEU A 134 12.27 2.66 7.23
C LEU A 134 12.64 4.13 7.01
N ASN A 135 12.92 4.88 8.08
CA ASN A 135 13.41 6.26 7.98
C ASN A 135 14.69 6.30 7.12
N ARG A 136 15.68 5.45 7.41
CA ARG A 136 16.93 5.41 6.64
C ARG A 136 16.67 5.15 5.15
N GLN A 137 15.78 4.22 4.82
CA GLN A 137 15.43 3.91 3.43
C GLN A 137 14.74 5.09 2.73
N LEU A 138 13.77 5.75 3.38
CA LEU A 138 13.07 6.91 2.84
C LEU A 138 13.98 8.13 2.68
N SER A 139 14.85 8.38 3.67
CA SER A 139 15.88 9.42 3.61
C SER A 139 16.87 9.19 2.46
N LEU A 140 17.26 7.92 2.20
CA LEU A 140 18.12 7.58 1.06
C LEU A 140 17.44 7.86 -0.29
N LEU A 141 16.11 7.78 -0.35
CA LEU A 141 15.30 8.12 -1.52
C LEU A 141 15.00 9.63 -1.64
N GLY A 142 15.47 10.45 -0.70
CA GLY A 142 15.32 11.91 -0.75
C GLY A 142 14.00 12.45 -0.20
N HIS A 143 13.30 11.68 0.66
CA HIS A 143 12.06 12.10 1.29
C HIS A 143 12.29 12.65 2.70
N THR A 144 11.37 13.49 3.17
CA THR A 144 11.33 13.99 4.55
C THR A 144 10.45 13.06 5.38
N VAL A 145 10.90 12.71 6.59
CA VAL A 145 10.24 11.68 7.41
C VAL A 145 9.95 12.24 8.80
N THR A 146 8.69 12.13 9.22
CA THR A 146 8.26 12.32 10.61
C THR A 146 7.94 10.94 11.22
N GLU A 147 8.41 10.71 12.44
CA GLU A 147 8.31 9.41 13.13
C GLU A 147 7.28 9.46 14.24
N ALA A 148 6.35 8.49 14.24
CA ALA A 148 5.45 8.23 15.36
C ALA A 148 5.65 6.79 15.89
N THR A 149 5.52 6.65 17.20
CA THR A 149 5.68 5.39 17.95
C THR A 149 4.35 4.68 18.20
N SER A 150 3.22 5.34 17.95
CA SER A 150 1.88 4.77 18.14
C SER A 150 0.86 5.42 17.22
N GLY A 151 -0.28 4.75 17.01
CA GLY A 151 -1.38 5.32 16.24
C GLY A 151 -1.95 6.62 16.85
N GLN A 152 -1.99 6.75 18.17
CA GLN A 152 -2.40 7.99 18.84
C GLN A 152 -1.46 9.15 18.52
N GLU A 153 -0.16 8.93 18.64
CA GLU A 153 0.85 9.96 18.34
C GLU A 153 0.80 10.34 16.85
N ALA A 154 0.66 9.36 15.97
CA ALA A 154 0.51 9.59 14.54
C ALA A 154 -0.72 10.43 14.20
N LEU A 155 -1.84 10.20 14.89
CA LEU A 155 -3.06 10.98 14.68
C LEU A 155 -2.86 12.45 15.10
N VAL A 156 -2.11 12.71 16.18
CA VAL A 156 -1.77 14.06 16.62
C VAL A 156 -0.88 14.75 15.58
N TYR A 157 0.19 14.10 15.13
CA TYR A 157 1.07 14.67 14.12
C TYR A 157 0.34 14.92 12.80
N TRP A 158 -0.50 13.98 12.37
CA TRP A 158 -1.31 14.12 11.16
C TRP A 158 -2.30 15.30 11.22
N GLN A 159 -2.79 15.66 12.42
CA GLN A 159 -3.63 16.85 12.61
C GLN A 159 -2.84 18.17 12.62
N GLN A 160 -1.55 18.12 12.94
CA GLN A 160 -0.69 19.30 13.10
C GLN A 160 0.10 19.64 11.84
N GLU A 161 0.48 18.62 11.07
CA GLU A 161 1.37 18.74 9.92
C GLU A 161 0.79 18.08 8.68
N ARG A 162 1.31 18.45 7.50
CA ARG A 162 0.93 17.81 6.25
C ARG A 162 1.89 16.72 5.83
N PHE A 163 1.30 15.61 5.44
CA PHE A 163 1.99 14.46 4.88
C PHE A 163 1.42 14.12 3.52
N ASP A 164 2.31 13.92 2.55
CA ASP A 164 1.99 13.40 1.22
C ASP A 164 1.70 11.89 1.26
N LEU A 165 2.19 11.20 2.30
CA LEU A 165 2.00 9.76 2.51
C LEU A 165 2.08 9.41 4.00
N LEU A 166 1.20 8.51 4.45
CA LEU A 166 1.32 7.85 5.75
C LEU A 166 1.68 6.37 5.55
N ILE A 167 2.72 5.90 6.24
CA ILE A 167 3.11 4.48 6.26
C ILE A 167 2.97 3.98 7.69
N THR A 168 2.06 3.03 7.93
CA THR A 168 1.79 2.52 9.29
C THR A 168 1.97 1.01 9.37
N ASP A 169 2.50 0.50 10.48
CA ASP A 169 2.34 -0.91 10.82
C ASP A 169 0.86 -1.23 10.98
N CYS A 170 0.41 -2.33 10.40
CA CYS A 170 -0.94 -2.83 10.54
C CYS A 170 -1.23 -3.30 11.96
N THR A 171 -0.22 -3.84 12.65
CA THR A 171 -0.38 -4.41 14.00
C THR A 171 0.43 -3.60 15.00
N MET A 172 -0.23 -2.80 15.83
CA MET A 172 0.40 -2.04 16.91
C MET A 172 -0.45 -2.13 18.19
N PRO A 173 0.16 -2.03 19.38
CA PRO A 173 -0.59 -1.98 20.63
C PRO A 173 -1.40 -0.68 20.75
N GLY A 174 -2.59 -0.78 21.33
CA GLY A 174 -3.49 0.36 21.51
C GLY A 174 -4.29 0.67 20.24
N MET A 175 -3.81 1.60 19.43
CA MET A 175 -4.41 1.92 18.12
C MET A 175 -3.60 1.25 17.02
N ASP A 176 -4.21 0.27 16.35
CA ASP A 176 -3.63 -0.41 15.20
C ASP A 176 -3.71 0.44 13.93
N GLY A 177 -2.96 0.06 12.88
CA GLY A 177 -2.90 0.82 11.63
C GLY A 177 -4.25 0.89 10.92
N PHE A 178 -5.10 -0.13 11.07
CA PHE A 178 -6.45 -0.15 10.49
C PHE A 178 -7.35 0.90 11.13
N THR A 179 -7.38 0.95 12.47
CA THR A 179 -8.16 1.92 13.25
C THR A 179 -7.65 3.34 13.01
N LEU A 180 -6.32 3.53 12.93
CA LEU A 180 -5.73 4.81 12.57
C LEU A 180 -6.21 5.28 11.18
N THR A 181 -6.17 4.39 10.19
CA THR A 181 -6.61 4.71 8.82
C THR A 181 -8.09 5.10 8.80
N GLN A 182 -8.95 4.35 9.48
CA GLN A 182 -10.38 4.65 9.56
C GLN A 182 -10.64 6.04 10.14
N LYS A 183 -9.98 6.39 11.25
CA LYS A 183 -10.13 7.73 11.86
C LYS A 183 -9.70 8.86 10.92
N ILE A 184 -8.63 8.65 10.15
CA ILE A 184 -8.16 9.62 9.15
C ILE A 184 -9.18 9.77 8.02
N ARG A 185 -9.80 8.67 7.58
CA ARG A 185 -10.85 8.69 6.54
C ARG A 185 -12.14 9.33 7.04
N ASP A 186 -12.55 9.07 8.27
CA ASP A 186 -13.73 9.67 8.90
C ASP A 186 -13.58 11.20 9.04
N ALA A 187 -12.34 11.69 9.15
CA ALA A 187 -12.02 13.12 9.12
C ALA A 187 -12.02 13.72 7.70
N GLY A 188 -12.41 12.96 6.67
CA GLY A 188 -12.49 13.42 5.27
C GLY A 188 -11.17 13.40 4.51
N SER A 189 -10.11 12.83 5.08
CA SER A 189 -8.78 12.87 4.48
C SER A 189 -8.62 11.87 3.34
N THR A 190 -8.04 12.34 2.24
CA THR A 190 -7.64 11.53 1.09
C THR A 190 -6.15 11.20 1.07
N THR A 191 -5.40 11.54 2.13
CA THR A 191 -3.96 11.24 2.22
C THR A 191 -3.72 9.74 1.95
N PRO A 192 -2.83 9.39 1.00
CA PRO A 192 -2.47 8.00 0.76
C PRO A 192 -1.97 7.32 2.04
N VAL A 193 -2.46 6.11 2.32
CA VAL A 193 -2.05 5.30 3.47
C VAL A 193 -1.54 3.95 3.01
N PHE A 194 -0.30 3.63 3.36
CA PHE A 194 0.33 2.33 3.14
C PHE A 194 0.43 1.55 4.44
N GLY A 195 -0.21 0.38 4.51
CA GLY A 195 -0.05 -0.55 5.62
C GLY A 195 1.20 -1.41 5.46
N LEU A 196 1.94 -1.66 6.54
CA LEU A 196 3.01 -2.64 6.59
C LEU A 196 2.55 -3.84 7.41
N THR A 197 2.64 -5.05 6.85
CA THR A 197 2.24 -6.27 7.56
C THR A 197 3.30 -7.36 7.49
N ALA A 198 3.44 -8.12 8.58
CA ALA A 198 4.21 -9.37 8.61
C ALA A 198 3.42 -10.59 8.11
N ASN A 199 2.11 -10.44 7.84
CA ASN A 199 1.23 -11.53 7.41
C ASN A 199 0.51 -11.21 6.08
N ALA A 200 0.96 -11.84 4.99
CA ALA A 200 0.46 -11.63 3.63
C ALA A 200 -0.85 -12.39 3.29
N GLN A 201 -1.64 -12.77 4.29
CA GLN A 201 -2.87 -13.49 4.06
C GLN A 201 -3.92 -12.63 3.33
N PRO A 202 -4.77 -13.25 2.46
CA PRO A 202 -5.83 -12.52 1.74
C PRO A 202 -6.77 -11.74 2.66
N GLN A 203 -7.00 -12.24 3.87
CA GLN A 203 -7.87 -11.62 4.88
C GLN A 203 -7.32 -10.27 5.35
N THR A 204 -6.00 -10.18 5.61
CA THR A 204 -5.32 -8.93 5.99
C THR A 204 -5.46 -7.86 4.90
N ARG A 205 -5.39 -8.28 3.63
CA ARG A 205 -5.56 -7.37 2.49
C ARG A 205 -6.99 -6.85 2.38
N ALA A 206 -7.99 -7.71 2.60
CA ALA A 206 -9.39 -7.29 2.64
C ALA A 206 -9.66 -6.31 3.79
N GLN A 207 -9.08 -6.54 4.96
CA GLN A 207 -9.14 -5.61 6.09
C GLN A 207 -8.50 -4.25 5.78
N ALA A 208 -7.32 -4.25 5.12
CA ALA A 208 -6.65 -3.02 4.70
C ALA A 208 -7.53 -2.18 3.76
N ILE A 209 -8.16 -2.80 2.77
CA ILE A 209 -9.07 -2.13 1.84
C ILE A 209 -10.30 -1.59 2.58
N ALA A 210 -10.91 -2.39 3.45
CA ALA A 210 -12.07 -1.98 4.24
C ALA A 210 -11.77 -0.83 5.20
N ALA A 211 -10.53 -0.74 5.70
CA ALA A 211 -10.07 0.38 6.52
C ALA A 211 -9.75 1.65 5.72
N GLY A 212 -9.71 1.58 4.38
CA GLY A 212 -9.39 2.71 3.51
C GLY A 212 -7.91 2.90 3.19
N MET A 213 -7.08 1.85 3.37
CA MET A 213 -5.67 1.86 2.96
C MET A 213 -5.54 1.74 1.43
N ASN A 214 -4.58 2.47 0.87
CA ASN A 214 -4.33 2.50 -0.57
C ASN A 214 -3.43 1.34 -1.02
N GLU A 215 -2.49 0.93 -0.16
CA GLU A 215 -1.61 -0.20 -0.44
C GLU A 215 -1.26 -0.93 0.87
N CYS A 216 -0.92 -2.22 0.76
CA CYS A 216 -0.45 -3.02 1.88
C CYS A 216 0.83 -3.73 1.46
N LEU A 217 1.95 -3.37 2.10
CA LEU A 217 3.29 -3.85 1.82
C LEU A 217 3.73 -4.88 2.86
N PHE A 218 4.63 -5.76 2.46
CA PHE A 218 5.08 -6.88 3.30
C PHE A 218 6.44 -6.61 3.95
N LYS A 219 6.56 -6.90 5.24
CA LYS A 219 7.83 -6.87 6.00
C LYS A 219 8.59 -8.20 5.78
N PRO A 220 9.91 -8.20 5.50
CA PRO A 220 10.82 -7.07 5.49
C PRO A 220 10.74 -6.24 4.20
N LEU A 221 10.62 -4.92 4.36
CA LEU A 221 10.49 -4.00 3.24
C LEU A 221 11.87 -3.72 2.62
N ARG A 222 12.07 -4.16 1.38
CA ARG A 222 13.29 -3.89 0.61
C ARG A 222 13.20 -2.51 -0.06
N LEU A 223 14.35 -1.84 -0.20
CA LEU A 223 14.44 -0.49 -0.80
C LEU A 223 13.82 -0.41 -2.20
N ALA A 224 14.01 -1.43 -3.04
CA ALA A 224 13.42 -1.48 -4.39
C ALA A 224 11.88 -1.54 -4.36
N ASN A 225 11.32 -2.32 -3.42
CA ASN A 225 9.86 -2.44 -3.25
C ASN A 225 9.27 -1.13 -2.72
N LEU A 226 9.96 -0.50 -1.77
CA LEU A 226 9.57 0.80 -1.24
C LEU A 226 9.62 1.87 -2.35
N LYS A 227 10.70 1.93 -3.14
CA LYS A 227 10.81 2.84 -4.28
C LYS A 227 9.66 2.64 -5.28
N SER A 228 9.34 1.39 -5.63
CA SER A 228 8.25 1.09 -6.56
C SER A 228 6.87 1.47 -6.01
N ALA A 229 6.63 1.29 -4.70
CA ALA A 229 5.40 1.73 -4.06
C ALA A 229 5.29 3.27 -4.03
N LEU A 230 6.39 3.95 -3.69
CA LEU A 230 6.46 5.42 -3.68
C LEU A 230 6.27 6.03 -5.07
N GLN A 231 6.75 5.34 -6.12
CA GLN A 231 6.47 5.74 -7.50
C GLN A 231 4.98 5.81 -7.82
N LYS A 232 4.13 4.98 -7.20
CA LYS A 232 2.67 5.07 -7.41
C LYS A 232 2.08 6.32 -6.78
N VAL A 233 2.63 6.75 -5.64
CA VAL A 233 2.24 8.00 -4.97
C VAL A 233 2.76 9.21 -5.75
N ALA A 234 4.02 9.17 -6.18
CA ALA A 234 4.66 10.24 -6.93
C ALA A 234 4.19 10.36 -8.40
N ASN A 235 3.73 9.26 -9.01
CA ASN A 235 3.12 9.24 -10.35
C ASN A 235 1.58 9.33 -10.30
N THR A 236 0.99 9.51 -9.12
CA THR A 236 -0.33 10.12 -9.08
C THR A 236 -0.08 11.57 -9.46
N GLU A 237 -0.25 11.91 -10.75
CA GLU A 237 -0.20 13.30 -11.21
C GLU A 237 -0.94 14.14 -10.18
N LEU A 238 -0.23 15.08 -9.53
CA LEU A 238 -0.89 16.09 -8.72
C LEU A 238 -2.03 16.61 -9.60
N PRO A 239 -3.28 16.53 -9.13
CA PRO A 239 -4.38 17.01 -9.95
C PRO A 239 -4.04 18.46 -10.32
N PRO A 240 -4.24 18.85 -11.59
CA PRO A 240 -3.93 20.19 -12.04
C PRO A 240 -4.51 21.20 -11.05
N PRO A 241 -3.78 22.29 -10.74
CA PRO A 241 -4.22 23.24 -9.74
C PRO A 241 -5.62 23.76 -10.10
N LEU A 242 -6.43 24.04 -9.07
CA LEU A 242 -7.86 24.33 -9.28
C LEU A 242 -8.13 25.46 -10.29
N HIS A 243 -7.25 26.47 -10.36
CA HIS A 243 -7.36 27.57 -11.31
C HIS A 243 -7.17 27.17 -12.80
N GLU A 244 -6.63 25.98 -13.08
CA GLU A 244 -6.59 25.40 -14.42
C GLU A 244 -7.87 24.64 -14.76
N GLN A 245 -8.67 24.26 -13.76
CA GLN A 245 -9.94 23.53 -13.94
C GLN A 245 -11.15 24.48 -13.96
N ILE A 246 -11.05 25.60 -13.25
CA ILE A 246 -12.11 26.60 -13.11
C ILE A 246 -11.57 28.02 -13.20
N ARG A 247 -12.42 28.98 -13.57
CA ARG A 247 -12.10 30.42 -13.46
C ARG A 247 -12.22 30.88 -12.01
N LEU A 248 -11.25 30.48 -11.20
CA LEU A 248 -11.23 30.71 -9.76
C LEU A 248 -11.30 32.22 -9.40
N ASN A 249 -10.69 33.09 -10.21
CA ASN A 249 -10.71 34.54 -9.95
C ASN A 249 -12.10 35.13 -10.15
N ASP A 250 -12.77 34.81 -11.26
CA ASP A 250 -14.14 35.24 -11.56
C ASP A 250 -15.11 34.77 -10.45
N LEU A 251 -14.94 33.53 -10.00
CA LEU A 251 -15.71 32.98 -8.90
C LEU A 251 -15.45 33.70 -7.57
N LYS A 252 -14.19 34.03 -7.27
CA LYS A 252 -13.80 34.80 -6.08
C LYS A 252 -14.41 36.21 -6.08
N GLU A 253 -14.45 36.87 -7.23
CA GLU A 253 -15.10 38.17 -7.38
C GLU A 253 -16.62 38.07 -7.13
N MET A 254 -17.28 37.05 -7.69
CA MET A 254 -18.73 36.84 -7.53
C MET A 254 -19.16 36.66 -6.07
N ILE A 255 -18.32 36.03 -5.24
CA ILE A 255 -18.57 35.81 -3.81
C ILE A 255 -17.89 36.85 -2.91
N HIS A 256 -17.42 37.97 -3.48
CA HIS A 256 -16.76 39.06 -2.75
C HIS A 256 -15.56 38.62 -1.90
N HIS A 257 -14.76 37.67 -2.39
CA HIS A 257 -13.57 37.12 -1.73
C HIS A 257 -13.84 36.46 -0.35
N ASP A 258 -15.05 35.96 -0.11
CA ASP A 258 -15.35 35.14 1.07
C ASP A 258 -14.82 33.70 0.87
N ASP A 259 -13.59 33.44 1.34
CA ASP A 259 -12.94 32.13 1.23
C ASP A 259 -13.69 31.01 2.00
N GLY A 260 -14.44 31.34 3.05
CA GLY A 260 -15.26 30.39 3.81
C GLY A 260 -16.53 29.97 3.06
N MET A 261 -17.16 30.91 2.35
CA MET A 261 -18.24 30.62 1.41
C MET A 261 -17.72 29.86 0.18
N LEU A 262 -16.57 30.26 -0.36
CA LEU A 262 -15.91 29.58 -1.48
C LEU A 262 -15.68 28.11 -1.17
N GLY A 263 -15.12 27.83 0.01
CA GLY A 263 -14.80 26.47 0.42
C GLY A 263 -16.05 25.59 0.48
N ARG A 264 -17.12 26.08 1.12
CA ARG A 264 -18.41 25.38 1.22
C ARG A 264 -19.06 25.14 -0.15
N LEU A 265 -18.99 26.13 -1.05
CA LEU A 265 -19.52 26.01 -2.39
C LEU A 265 -18.78 24.93 -3.19
N LEU A 266 -17.44 24.95 -3.18
CA LEU A 266 -16.61 23.98 -3.88
C LEU A 266 -16.81 22.56 -3.34
N SER A 267 -16.86 22.38 -2.01
CA SER A 267 -17.17 21.09 -1.39
C SER A 267 -18.52 20.55 -1.85
N ARG A 268 -19.57 21.37 -1.77
CA ARG A 268 -20.93 20.95 -2.14
C ARG A 268 -21.03 20.57 -3.62
N ILE A 269 -20.47 21.37 -4.52
CA ILE A 269 -20.47 21.08 -5.95
C ILE A 269 -19.68 19.80 -6.27
N GLY A 270 -18.55 19.57 -5.59
CA GLY A 270 -17.78 18.34 -5.72
C GLY A 270 -18.57 17.09 -5.32
N GLU A 271 -19.33 17.15 -4.23
CA GLU A 271 -20.17 16.07 -3.72
C GLU A 271 -21.41 15.82 -4.61
N GLU A 272 -22.12 16.89 -5.01
CA GLU A 272 -23.32 16.80 -5.84
C GLU A 272 -22.99 16.26 -7.24
N ASN A 273 -21.91 16.72 -7.88
CA ASN A 273 -21.50 16.22 -9.19
C ASN A 273 -21.11 14.74 -9.18
N GLU A 274 -20.50 14.27 -8.08
CA GLU A 274 -20.19 12.84 -7.94
C GLU A 274 -21.47 12.01 -7.82
N ALA A 275 -22.45 12.46 -7.04
CA ALA A 275 -23.74 11.78 -6.96
C ALA A 275 -24.45 11.77 -8.33
N ASP A 276 -24.47 12.91 -9.01
CA ASP A 276 -25.15 13.07 -10.30
C ASP A 276 -24.54 12.19 -11.40
N ILE A 277 -23.22 12.11 -11.54
CA ILE A 277 -22.62 11.26 -12.58
C ILE A 277 -22.94 9.77 -12.40
N HIS A 278 -23.07 9.31 -11.14
CA HIS A 278 -23.51 7.95 -10.84
C HIS A 278 -24.99 7.73 -11.17
N GLU A 279 -25.86 8.73 -10.95
CA GLU A 279 -27.26 8.68 -11.37
C GLU A 279 -27.38 8.64 -12.90
N CYS A 280 -26.64 9.48 -13.62
CA CYS A 280 -26.62 9.50 -15.08
C CYS A 280 -26.28 8.12 -15.65
N ARG A 281 -25.30 7.38 -15.09
CA ARG A 281 -25.01 6.00 -15.53
C ARG A 281 -26.18 5.03 -15.29
N LYS A 282 -26.89 5.16 -14.17
CA LYS A 282 -28.07 4.33 -13.87
C LYS A 282 -29.19 4.60 -14.88
N TRP A 283 -29.47 5.87 -15.17
CA TRP A 283 -30.52 6.25 -16.12
C TRP A 283 -30.22 5.77 -17.54
N LEU A 284 -28.95 5.85 -17.97
CA LEU A 284 -28.53 5.26 -19.25
C LEU A 284 -28.75 3.73 -19.27
N ALA A 285 -28.40 3.03 -18.19
CA ALA A 285 -28.56 1.57 -18.12
C ALA A 285 -30.04 1.13 -18.13
N CYS A 286 -30.93 1.91 -17.53
CA CYS A 286 -32.37 1.65 -17.53
C CYS A 286 -33.09 2.20 -18.78
N GLY A 287 -32.38 2.88 -19.69
CA GLY A 287 -32.93 3.47 -20.91
C GLY A 287 -33.79 4.73 -20.69
N ASP A 288 -33.75 5.33 -19.50
CA ASP A 288 -34.53 6.54 -19.19
C ASP A 288 -33.77 7.80 -19.65
N ARG A 289 -34.04 8.19 -20.89
CA ARG A 289 -33.39 9.35 -21.54
C ARG A 289 -33.81 10.69 -20.95
N ALA A 290 -35.04 10.82 -20.45
CA ALA A 290 -35.53 12.07 -19.88
C ALA A 290 -34.84 12.36 -18.55
N SER A 291 -34.73 11.34 -17.68
CA SER A 291 -34.01 11.46 -16.42
C SER A 291 -32.50 11.65 -16.63
N LEU A 292 -31.92 11.00 -17.65
CA LEU A 292 -30.53 11.22 -18.04
C LEU A 292 -30.27 12.68 -18.47
N ALA A 293 -31.11 13.24 -19.33
CA ALA A 293 -30.97 14.63 -19.78
C ALA A 293 -31.09 15.61 -18.60
N SER A 294 -32.07 15.40 -17.71
CA SER A 294 -32.23 16.21 -16.49
C SER A 294 -31.00 16.14 -15.57
N CYS A 295 -30.42 14.95 -15.39
CA CYS A 295 -29.19 14.75 -14.63
C CYS A 295 -28.00 15.53 -15.23
N LEU A 296 -27.81 15.47 -16.55
CA LEU A 296 -26.75 16.20 -17.26
C LEU A 296 -26.95 17.71 -17.18
N HIS A 297 -28.20 18.17 -17.23
CA HIS A 297 -28.55 19.58 -17.06
C HIS A 297 -28.12 20.13 -15.69
N ARG A 298 -28.29 19.34 -14.61
CA ARG A 298 -27.82 19.73 -13.27
C ARG A 298 -26.31 19.86 -13.21
N ILE A 299 -25.57 18.89 -13.78
CA ILE A 299 -24.11 18.92 -13.85
C ILE A 299 -23.63 20.15 -14.63
N SER A 300 -24.25 20.47 -15.77
CA SER A 300 -23.96 21.68 -16.55
C SER A 300 -24.21 22.95 -15.74
N GLY A 301 -25.36 23.07 -15.06
CA GLY A 301 -25.66 24.21 -14.21
C GLY A 301 -24.65 24.41 -13.07
N ALA A 302 -24.24 23.32 -12.40
CA ALA A 302 -23.22 23.36 -11.37
C ALA A 302 -21.85 23.78 -11.94
N ALA A 303 -21.48 23.26 -13.12
CA ALA A 303 -20.24 23.62 -13.82
C ALA A 303 -20.21 25.11 -14.22
N GLN A 304 -21.33 25.70 -14.62
CA GLN A 304 -21.43 27.12 -14.95
C GLN A 304 -21.19 28.02 -13.73
N ILE A 305 -21.73 27.65 -12.55
CA ILE A 305 -21.53 28.40 -11.30
C ILE A 305 -20.04 28.55 -10.98
N ILE A 306 -19.25 27.48 -11.13
CA ILE A 306 -17.80 27.49 -10.90
C ILE A 306 -17.00 27.83 -12.16
N CYS A 307 -17.66 28.13 -13.29
CA CYS A 307 -17.01 28.40 -14.57
C CYS A 307 -16.07 27.26 -15.05
N ALA A 308 -16.47 26.00 -14.82
CA ALA A 308 -15.80 24.80 -15.32
C ALA A 308 -16.18 24.52 -16.79
N THR A 309 -15.63 25.33 -17.70
CA THR A 309 -16.06 25.40 -19.12
C THR A 309 -16.07 24.04 -19.82
N GLU A 310 -15.01 23.23 -19.67
CA GLU A 310 -14.93 21.92 -20.33
C GLU A 310 -15.96 20.91 -19.82
N ILE A 311 -16.32 20.98 -18.53
CA ILE A 311 -17.33 20.10 -17.93
C ILE A 311 -18.72 20.52 -18.39
N ASP A 312 -18.98 21.83 -18.45
CA ASP A 312 -20.24 22.38 -18.96
C ASP A 312 -20.47 21.97 -20.43
N GLU A 313 -19.48 22.19 -21.30
CA GLU A 313 -19.56 21.83 -22.71
C GLU A 313 -19.82 20.33 -22.93
N LEU A 314 -19.10 19.46 -22.20
CA LEU A 314 -19.29 18.02 -22.27
C LEU A 314 -20.68 17.59 -21.76
N ALA A 315 -21.13 18.14 -20.63
CA ALA A 315 -22.45 17.80 -20.08
C ALA A 315 -23.57 18.22 -21.04
N ALA A 316 -23.49 19.44 -21.60
CA ALA A 316 -24.45 19.95 -22.57
C ALA A 316 -24.46 19.16 -23.89
N GLU A 317 -23.29 18.73 -24.37
CA GLU A 317 -23.17 17.87 -25.55
C GLU A 317 -23.90 16.52 -25.34
N ILE A 318 -23.66 15.88 -24.21
CA ILE A 318 -24.29 14.60 -23.87
C ILE A 318 -25.80 14.79 -23.63
N GLU A 319 -26.22 15.91 -23.03
CA GLU A 319 -27.64 16.25 -22.83
C GLU A 319 -28.37 16.33 -24.17
N LEU A 320 -27.79 17.02 -25.16
CA LEU A 320 -28.32 17.11 -26.52
C LEU A 320 -28.41 15.74 -27.22
N LEU A 321 -27.45 14.85 -26.98
CA LEU A 321 -27.49 13.47 -27.49
C LEU A 321 -28.56 12.64 -26.79
N ALA A 322 -28.76 12.82 -25.48
CA ALA A 322 -29.77 12.11 -24.70
C ALA A 322 -31.20 12.43 -25.17
N LEU A 323 -31.44 13.65 -25.66
CA LEU A 323 -32.72 14.09 -26.24
C LEU A 323 -33.00 13.53 -27.65
N LYS A 324 -31.99 12.94 -28.31
CA LYS A 324 -32.12 12.32 -29.63
C LYS A 324 -32.34 10.81 -29.50
N THR A 325 -32.93 10.21 -30.54
CA THR A 325 -33.07 8.75 -30.62
C THR A 325 -31.75 8.10 -31.04
N GLY A 326 -31.27 7.11 -30.28
CA GLY A 326 -30.01 6.39 -30.54
C GLY A 326 -28.82 6.95 -29.76
N HIS A 327 -27.62 6.82 -30.32
CA HIS A 327 -26.35 7.36 -29.79
C HIS A 327 -25.89 6.80 -28.43
N ASP A 328 -26.36 5.63 -28.00
CA ASP A 328 -26.02 5.01 -26.72
C ASP A 328 -24.51 4.86 -26.50
N ASP A 329 -23.77 4.53 -27.56
CA ASP A 329 -22.32 4.37 -27.50
C ASP A 329 -21.58 5.71 -27.39
N GLU A 330 -22.05 6.74 -28.09
CA GLU A 330 -21.52 8.11 -27.99
C GLU A 330 -21.79 8.71 -26.60
N ILE A 331 -23.00 8.50 -26.08
CA ILE A 331 -23.38 8.93 -24.72
C ILE A 331 -22.53 8.20 -23.68
N ARG A 332 -22.30 6.89 -23.83
CA ARG A 332 -21.45 6.13 -22.92
C ARG A 332 -20.00 6.65 -22.92
N ALA A 333 -19.43 6.85 -24.11
CA ALA A 333 -18.09 7.42 -24.24
C ALA A 333 -18.00 8.85 -23.70
N GLY A 334 -19.05 9.66 -23.91
CA GLY A 334 -19.17 11.00 -23.34
C GLY A 334 -19.20 10.97 -21.81
N LEU A 335 -20.00 10.10 -21.20
CA LEU A 335 -20.07 9.93 -19.75
C LEU A 335 -18.72 9.47 -19.16
N ASP A 336 -17.98 8.59 -19.83
CA ASP A 336 -16.64 8.18 -19.38
C ASP A 336 -15.65 9.37 -19.35
N ARG A 337 -15.72 10.25 -20.36
CA ARG A 337 -14.91 11.49 -20.41
C ARG A 337 -15.34 12.48 -19.33
N LEU A 338 -16.65 12.67 -19.15
CA LEU A 338 -17.22 13.56 -18.15
C LEU A 338 -16.84 13.11 -16.73
N GLU A 339 -16.95 11.83 -16.43
CA GLU A 339 -16.58 11.25 -15.13
C GLU A 339 -15.08 11.43 -14.85
N THR A 340 -14.24 11.24 -15.86
CA THR A 340 -12.80 11.49 -15.73
C THR A 340 -12.52 12.95 -15.37
N LYS A 341 -13.20 13.91 -16.02
CA LYS A 341 -13.05 15.35 -15.74
C LYS A 341 -13.58 15.73 -14.37
N LEU A 342 -14.75 15.22 -13.97
CA LEU A 342 -15.32 15.44 -12.63
C LEU A 342 -14.41 14.89 -11.53
N LYS A 343 -13.78 13.72 -11.76
CA LYS A 343 -12.80 13.16 -10.84
C LYS A 343 -11.57 14.05 -10.69
N VAL A 344 -11.04 14.58 -11.79
CA VAL A 344 -9.92 15.54 -11.75
C VAL A 344 -10.33 16.79 -10.96
N LEU A 345 -11.47 17.40 -11.29
CA LEU A 345 -11.99 18.58 -10.59
C LEU A 345 -12.13 18.34 -9.08
N ARG A 346 -12.70 17.20 -8.67
CA ARG A 346 -12.84 16.85 -7.24
C ARG A 346 -11.49 16.76 -6.54
N LEU A 347 -10.51 16.15 -7.18
CA LEU A 347 -9.16 16.04 -6.62
C LEU A 347 -8.51 17.44 -6.50
N SER A 348 -8.67 18.30 -7.51
CA SER A 348 -8.20 19.70 -7.48
C SER A 348 -8.88 20.53 -6.39
N ILE A 349 -10.20 20.35 -6.19
CA ILE A 349 -10.96 20.99 -5.10
C ILE A 349 -10.43 20.54 -3.75
N GLY A 350 -10.25 19.23 -3.53
CA GLY A 350 -9.70 18.69 -2.29
C GLY A 350 -8.33 19.27 -1.98
N GLN A 351 -7.45 19.38 -3.00
CA GLN A 351 -6.14 20.01 -2.84
C GLN A 351 -6.24 21.49 -2.46
N TYR A 352 -7.15 22.25 -3.11
CA TYR A 352 -7.37 23.67 -2.82
C TYR A 352 -7.90 23.89 -1.40
N LEU A 353 -8.94 23.18 -0.98
CA LEU A 353 -9.54 23.30 0.35
C LEU A 353 -8.56 22.94 1.45
N ASN A 354 -7.76 21.89 1.22
CA ASN A 354 -6.67 21.56 2.10
C ASN A 354 -5.72 22.76 2.17
N SER A 355 -5.27 23.36 1.06
CA SER A 355 -4.37 24.53 1.10
C SER A 355 -4.93 25.79 1.79
N ALA A 356 -6.24 26.05 1.70
CA ALA A 356 -6.87 27.29 2.19
C ALA A 356 -7.15 27.31 3.72
N THR A 357 -7.35 26.16 4.35
CA THR A 357 -7.69 26.04 5.79
C THR A 357 -6.55 26.39 6.76
N HIS A 358 -5.40 26.84 6.27
CA HIS A 358 -4.21 27.17 7.07
C HIS A 358 -3.68 28.61 6.87
N VAL A 359 -4.49 29.51 6.28
CA VAL A 359 -4.12 30.94 6.10
C VAL A 359 -4.76 31.86 7.16
N GLU A 360 -5.58 31.35 8.08
CA GLU A 360 -6.19 32.12 9.18
C GLU A 360 -5.52 31.91 10.54
#